data_AF-A0ABD7HHP5-F1
#
_entry.id   AF-A0ABD7HHP5-F1
#
_cell.length_a   1.000
_cell.length_b   1.000
_cell.length_c   1.000
_cell.angle_alpha   90.00
_cell.angle_beta   90.00
_cell.angle_gamma   90.00
#
_symmetry.space_group_name_H-M   'P 1'
#
loop_
_entity.id
_entity.type
_entity.pdbx_description
1 polymer ?
#
loop_
_entity_poly.entity_id
_entity_poly.type
_entity_poly.pdbx_seq_one_letter_code
_entity_poly.pdbx_strand_id
1 'polypeptide(L)'
;MGPHAADPDNGHMAPRPAGPDECPGDITWRRLDGPEPDLATEISNCIAESDLPLDNCLQALRQSLSLLMFSDYGGAHKGARFDVMSFLVTTPEGLSRFSSGRDRLRQGQLGTERRMSYKALGDKVRLRALPAYLEVADQLTGLLVSFAVDKAGSYRLSEEYQAETAFGPLSPWTPRAFRKLTTIGHLAAIVIEGLRRDGQNLIWITDEDEIAANLKKHTEATKVLGHYFNLYCTGPMGHIRFGTTASDSGDLYIEDLAAVPDLAAGCLNELLTEIFPHPQSSSVSRLFIPPGATGIPVKAGVVTEWLAGSAQPLLKVNVVVHEKASLCSVRRLVVVTRLEDL
;
A
#
# COMPACT_ATOMS: atom_id res chain seq x y z
N MET A 1 58.06 33.10 -43.62
CA MET A 1 58.46 32.52 -42.32
C MET A 1 57.51 33.10 -41.29
N GLY A 2 56.62 32.39 -40.60
CA GLY A 2 56.28 30.97 -40.59
C GLY A 2 54.77 30.79 -40.33
N PRO A 3 54.23 29.57 -40.45
CA PRO A 3 52.81 29.31 -40.26
C PRO A 3 52.48 29.15 -38.77
N HIS A 4 51.39 29.80 -38.33
CA HIS A 4 50.79 29.60 -37.01
C HIS A 4 50.11 28.23 -36.97
N ALA A 5 50.53 27.41 -36.01
CA ALA A 5 49.97 26.08 -35.73
C ALA A 5 48.56 26.19 -35.13
N ALA A 6 47.69 25.29 -35.58
CA ALA A 6 46.37 25.03 -35.02
C ALA A 6 46.50 24.28 -33.68
N ASP A 7 45.66 24.65 -32.73
CA ASP A 7 45.54 24.04 -31.41
C ASP A 7 44.25 23.20 -31.36
N PRO A 8 44.31 21.86 -31.20
CA PRO A 8 43.14 21.04 -31.01
C PRO A 8 43.24 20.29 -29.68
N ASP A 9 42.60 20.76 -28.61
CA ASP A 9 42.00 19.87 -27.62
C ASP A 9 41.18 20.66 -26.59
N ASN A 10 39.86 20.69 -26.77
CA ASN A 10 38.92 20.98 -25.68
C ASN A 10 38.00 19.77 -25.57
N GLY A 11 38.56 18.67 -25.06
CA GLY A 11 37.82 17.49 -24.68
C GLY A 11 36.88 17.82 -23.53
N HIS A 12 35.61 18.09 -23.85
CA HIS A 12 34.52 17.92 -22.90
C HIS A 12 34.44 16.45 -22.49
N MET A 13 35.12 16.10 -21.41
CA MET A 13 34.85 14.85 -20.69
C MET A 13 33.43 14.90 -20.15
N ALA A 14 32.52 14.22 -20.84
CA ALA A 14 31.27 13.79 -20.25
C ALA A 14 31.59 13.00 -18.96
N PRO A 15 30.87 13.21 -17.85
CA PRO A 15 31.09 12.45 -16.63
C PRO A 15 30.94 10.96 -16.95
N ARG A 16 31.97 10.18 -16.61
CA ARG A 16 31.91 8.72 -16.68
C ARG A 16 30.71 8.25 -15.87
N PRO A 17 29.85 7.35 -16.39
CA PRO A 17 28.87 6.67 -15.57
C PRO A 17 29.63 5.95 -14.44
N ALA A 18 29.20 6.19 -13.20
CA ALA A 18 29.74 5.49 -12.04
C ALA A 18 29.71 3.98 -12.32
N GLY A 19 30.85 3.32 -12.13
CA GLY A 19 30.95 1.87 -12.30
C GLY A 19 30.09 1.13 -11.27
N PRO A 20 29.74 -0.14 -11.54
CA PRO A 20 28.93 -0.97 -10.65
C PRO A 20 29.78 -1.50 -9.49
N ASP A 21 30.39 -0.61 -8.70
CA ASP A 21 30.72 -0.93 -7.32
C ASP A 21 29.41 -0.84 -6.53
N GLU A 22 28.57 -1.86 -6.74
CA GLU A 22 27.38 -2.12 -5.94
C GLU A 22 27.87 -2.42 -4.53
N CYS A 23 27.94 -1.39 -3.67
CA CYS A 23 27.73 -1.62 -2.24
C CYS A 23 26.51 -2.55 -2.16
N PRO A 24 26.60 -3.73 -1.51
CA PRO A 24 25.45 -4.60 -1.32
C PRO A 24 24.35 -3.71 -0.77
N GLY A 25 23.38 -3.39 -1.61
CA GLY A 25 22.38 -2.38 -1.28
C GLY A 25 21.75 -2.85 0.01
N ASP A 26 21.76 -1.99 1.04
CA ASP A 26 21.15 -2.30 2.32
C ASP A 26 19.81 -2.99 2.04
N ILE A 27 19.68 -4.26 2.43
CA ILE A 27 18.49 -5.10 2.19
C ILE A 27 17.52 -5.03 3.37
N THR A 28 17.79 -4.17 4.35
CA THR A 28 16.93 -3.97 5.51
C THR A 28 15.87 -2.90 5.25
N TRP A 29 14.78 -2.95 5.99
CA TRP A 29 13.76 -1.91 5.96
C TRP A 29 14.38 -0.57 6.38
N ARG A 30 14.26 0.47 5.53
CA ARG A 30 14.72 1.82 5.88
C ARG A 30 13.79 2.39 6.94
N ARG A 31 14.28 2.47 8.18
CA ARG A 31 13.51 3.06 9.28
C ARG A 31 13.45 4.57 9.08
N LEU A 32 12.34 5.17 9.48
CA LEU A 32 12.26 6.62 9.59
C LEU A 32 13.13 7.09 10.75
N ASP A 33 14.08 7.98 10.46
CA ASP A 33 14.96 8.58 11.45
C ASP A 33 14.39 9.94 11.90
N GLY A 34 14.02 10.03 13.19
CA GLY A 34 13.57 11.26 13.83
C GLY A 34 14.24 11.43 15.20
N PRO A 35 14.48 12.66 15.66
CA PRO A 35 15.09 12.91 16.97
C PRO A 35 14.19 12.47 18.14
N GLU A 36 12.87 12.38 17.91
CA GLU A 36 11.89 11.88 18.87
C GLU A 36 10.95 10.88 18.19
N PRO A 37 10.58 9.77 18.87
CA PRO A 37 9.65 8.80 18.31
C PRO A 37 8.26 9.43 18.17
N ASP A 38 7.86 9.66 16.93
CA ASP A 38 6.51 10.09 16.56
C ASP A 38 5.69 8.90 16.02
N LEU A 39 4.41 9.15 15.72
CA LEU A 39 3.52 8.10 15.25
C LEU A 39 4.00 7.46 13.93
N ALA A 40 4.63 8.23 13.04
CA ALA A 40 5.16 7.69 11.79
C ALA A 40 6.36 6.76 12.03
N THR A 41 7.24 7.13 12.95
CA THR A 41 8.39 6.33 13.40
C THR A 41 7.94 5.03 14.05
N GLU A 42 6.92 5.08 14.91
CA GLU A 42 6.31 3.89 15.53
C GLU A 42 5.68 2.94 14.49
N ILE A 43 5.01 3.49 13.45
CA ILE A 43 4.49 2.70 12.33
C ILE A 43 5.62 2.04 11.55
N SER A 44 6.66 2.79 11.20
CA SER A 44 7.82 2.25 10.50
C SER A 44 8.49 1.12 11.31
N ASN A 45 8.72 1.33 12.61
CA ASN A 45 9.33 0.34 13.49
C ASN A 45 8.45 -0.92 13.60
N CYS A 46 7.14 -0.76 13.73
CA CYS A 46 6.20 -1.88 13.78
C CYS A 46 6.25 -2.77 12.51
N ILE A 47 6.53 -2.19 11.34
CA ILE A 47 6.70 -2.97 10.10
C ILE A 47 8.08 -3.63 10.07
N ALA A 48 9.13 -2.87 10.40
CA ALA A 48 10.52 -3.32 10.37
C ALA A 48 10.80 -4.49 11.34
N GLU A 49 10.11 -4.52 12.48
CA GLU A 49 10.28 -5.52 13.55
C GLU A 49 9.41 -6.76 13.36
N SER A 50 8.81 -6.95 12.18
CA SER A 50 8.04 -8.14 11.89
C SER A 50 8.94 -9.37 11.73
N ASP A 51 8.50 -10.52 12.27
CA ASP A 51 9.15 -11.83 12.04
C ASP A 51 9.02 -12.33 10.58
N LEU A 52 8.61 -11.46 9.65
CA LEU A 52 8.45 -11.81 8.24
C LEU A 52 9.81 -11.77 7.54
N PRO A 53 9.99 -12.58 6.48
CA PRO A 53 11.21 -12.56 5.68
C PRO A 53 11.23 -11.34 4.74
N LEU A 54 11.19 -10.13 5.31
CA LEU A 54 11.16 -8.88 4.57
C LEU A 54 12.36 -8.73 3.63
N ASP A 55 13.54 -9.20 4.02
CA ASP A 55 14.77 -9.07 3.24
C ASP A 55 14.63 -9.61 1.81
N ASN A 56 13.97 -10.76 1.62
CA ASN A 56 13.74 -11.34 0.30
C ASN A 56 12.79 -10.47 -0.55
N CYS A 57 11.76 -9.92 0.08
CA CYS A 57 10.82 -9.02 -0.59
C CYS A 57 11.51 -7.69 -0.95
N LEU A 58 12.27 -7.10 -0.01
CA LEU A 58 13.04 -5.88 -0.21
C LEU A 58 14.07 -6.05 -1.34
N GLN A 59 14.79 -7.17 -1.35
CA GLN A 59 15.73 -7.48 -2.43
C GLN A 59 15.02 -7.51 -3.79
N ALA A 60 13.89 -8.21 -3.91
CA ALA A 60 13.13 -8.29 -5.15
C ALA A 60 12.61 -6.91 -5.59
N LEU A 61 12.06 -6.12 -4.67
CA LEU A 61 11.53 -4.78 -4.95
C LEU A 61 12.63 -3.80 -5.37
N ARG A 62 13.78 -3.82 -4.68
CA ARG A 62 14.90 -2.89 -4.92
C ARG A 62 15.70 -3.19 -6.18
N GLN A 63 15.62 -4.41 -6.73
CA GLN A 63 16.25 -4.74 -8.02
C GLN A 63 15.59 -4.01 -9.20
N SER A 64 14.29 -3.71 -9.11
CA SER A 64 13.60 -3.01 -10.18
C SER A 64 13.89 -1.51 -10.19
N LEU A 65 13.78 -0.87 -11.35
CA LEU A 65 13.86 0.59 -11.46
C LEU A 65 12.54 1.27 -11.06
N SER A 66 11.42 0.53 -11.07
CA SER A 66 10.10 1.10 -10.81
C SER A 66 9.32 0.24 -9.82
N LEU A 67 8.74 0.90 -8.82
CA LEU A 67 7.75 0.34 -7.94
C LEU A 67 6.35 0.60 -8.52
N LEU A 68 5.48 -0.38 -8.38
CA LEU A 68 4.05 -0.29 -8.67
C LEU A 68 3.30 -0.39 -7.35
N MET A 69 2.44 0.58 -7.06
CA MET A 69 1.60 0.58 -5.87
C MET A 69 0.13 0.62 -6.28
N PHE A 70 -0.67 -0.28 -5.70
CA PHE A 70 -2.12 -0.30 -5.81
C PHE A 70 -2.72 -0.11 -4.42
N SER A 71 -3.79 0.66 -4.30
CA SER A 71 -4.41 0.90 -3.00
C SER A 71 -5.92 0.95 -3.03
N ASP A 72 -6.53 0.60 -1.91
CA ASP A 72 -7.96 0.79 -1.65
C ASP A 72 -8.20 1.11 -0.16
N TYR A 73 -9.37 1.70 0.12
CA TYR A 73 -9.70 2.25 1.43
C TYR A 73 -11.11 1.85 1.92
N GLY A 74 -11.16 1.10 3.02
CA GLY A 74 -12.37 0.72 3.74
C GLY A 74 -12.73 1.68 4.89
N GLY A 75 -13.92 1.49 5.48
CA GLY A 75 -14.33 2.18 6.70
C GLY A 75 -15.17 3.45 6.53
N ALA A 76 -15.55 3.80 5.30
CA ALA A 76 -16.31 5.02 5.02
C ALA A 76 -17.71 5.13 5.69
N HIS A 77 -18.28 4.02 6.17
CA HIS A 77 -19.62 4.00 6.77
C HIS A 77 -19.58 4.40 8.26
N LYS A 78 -20.68 4.97 8.78
CA LYS A 78 -20.74 5.52 10.14
C LYS A 78 -20.52 4.49 11.25
N GLY A 79 -20.83 3.22 10.99
CA GLY A 79 -20.67 2.12 11.95
C GLY A 79 -19.23 1.57 12.05
N ALA A 80 -18.36 1.85 11.07
CA ALA A 80 -16.98 1.38 11.13
C ALA A 80 -16.21 2.17 12.18
N ARG A 81 -15.52 1.46 13.08
CA ARG A 81 -14.60 2.05 14.06
C ARG A 81 -13.27 2.48 13.44
N PHE A 82 -12.78 1.70 12.49
CA PHE A 82 -11.50 1.92 11.84
C PHE A 82 -11.70 2.41 10.40
N ASP A 83 -10.85 3.34 9.99
CA ASP A 83 -10.54 3.54 8.57
C ASP A 83 -9.43 2.55 8.21
N VAL A 84 -9.63 1.77 7.15
CA VAL A 84 -8.67 0.73 6.76
C VAL A 84 -8.07 1.12 5.42
N MET A 85 -6.76 1.36 5.37
CA MET A 85 -6.03 1.68 4.15
C MET A 85 -5.11 0.53 3.80
N SER A 86 -5.25 -0.03 2.61
CA SER A 86 -4.40 -1.13 2.15
C SER A 86 -3.60 -0.73 0.92
N PHE A 87 -2.32 -1.12 0.89
CA PHE A 87 -1.36 -0.83 -0.17
C PHE A 87 -0.68 -2.13 -0.60
N LEU A 88 -0.82 -2.48 -1.88
CA LEU A 88 -0.04 -3.51 -2.55
C LEU A 88 1.13 -2.83 -3.26
N VAL A 89 2.37 -3.17 -2.90
CA VAL A 89 3.60 -2.70 -3.56
C VAL A 89 4.30 -3.87 -4.23
N THR A 90 4.61 -3.74 -5.51
CA THR A 90 5.27 -4.75 -6.35
C THR A 90 6.14 -4.07 -7.41
N THR A 91 6.66 -4.84 -8.36
CA THR A 91 7.44 -4.37 -9.51
C THR A 91 6.87 -4.94 -10.80
N PRO A 92 7.20 -4.38 -11.98
CA PRO A 92 6.80 -4.98 -13.25
C PRO A 92 7.18 -6.48 -13.36
N GLU A 93 8.34 -6.87 -12.84
CA GLU A 93 8.80 -8.26 -12.84
C GLU A 93 7.96 -9.14 -11.89
N GLY A 94 7.58 -8.58 -10.73
CA GLY A 94 6.75 -9.24 -9.71
C GLY A 94 5.32 -9.55 -10.15
N LEU A 95 4.85 -8.96 -11.26
CA LEU A 95 3.51 -9.17 -11.83
C LEU A 95 3.41 -10.37 -12.78
N SER A 96 4.53 -10.95 -13.23
CA SER A 96 4.56 -11.93 -14.31
C SER A 96 3.68 -13.17 -14.06
N ARG A 97 3.79 -13.77 -12.87
CA ARG A 97 3.00 -14.96 -12.48
C ARG A 97 1.53 -14.61 -12.24
N PHE A 98 1.26 -13.50 -11.58
CA PHE A 98 -0.10 -12.98 -11.39
C PHE A 98 -0.82 -12.83 -12.74
N SER A 99 -0.16 -12.21 -13.73
CA SER A 99 -0.73 -11.99 -15.07
C SER A 99 -1.15 -13.31 -15.72
N SER A 100 -0.29 -14.32 -15.68
CA SER A 100 -0.57 -15.65 -16.24
C SER A 100 -1.66 -16.41 -15.47
N GLY A 101 -1.71 -16.25 -14.14
CA GLY A 101 -2.76 -16.84 -13.29
C GLY A 101 -4.12 -16.20 -13.53
N ARG A 102 -4.13 -14.87 -13.62
CA ARG A 102 -5.30 -14.03 -13.87
C ARG A 102 -5.98 -14.37 -15.19
N ASP A 103 -5.23 -14.50 -16.27
CA ASP A 103 -5.81 -14.82 -17.59
C ASP A 103 -6.55 -16.16 -17.56
N ARG A 104 -5.96 -17.18 -16.92
CA ARG A 104 -6.61 -18.49 -16.72
C ARG A 104 -7.86 -18.38 -15.87
N LEU A 105 -7.81 -17.59 -14.80
CA LEU A 105 -8.96 -17.37 -13.92
C LEU A 105 -10.13 -16.69 -14.66
N ARG A 106 -9.83 -15.69 -15.50
CA ARG A 106 -10.83 -14.97 -16.31
C ARG A 106 -11.45 -15.82 -17.39
N GLN A 107 -10.66 -16.65 -18.06
CA GLN A 107 -11.15 -17.59 -19.07
C GLN A 107 -12.02 -18.71 -18.48
N GLY A 108 -11.79 -19.08 -17.22
CA GLY A 108 -12.48 -20.21 -16.59
C GLY A 108 -13.63 -19.83 -15.66
N GLN A 109 -13.35 -19.02 -14.62
CA GLN A 109 -14.24 -18.90 -13.45
C GLN A 109 -14.87 -17.52 -13.29
N LEU A 110 -14.09 -16.44 -13.50
CA LEU A 110 -14.54 -15.07 -13.21
C LEU A 110 -15.28 -14.44 -14.41
N GLY A 111 -14.89 -14.80 -15.63
CA GLY A 111 -15.33 -14.16 -16.87
C GLY A 111 -14.55 -12.87 -17.17
N THR A 112 -14.86 -12.24 -18.30
CA THR A 112 -14.13 -11.07 -18.83
C THR A 112 -14.64 -9.72 -18.30
N GLU A 113 -15.91 -9.64 -17.88
CA GLU A 113 -16.53 -8.35 -17.52
C GLU A 113 -16.66 -8.13 -16.01
N ARG A 114 -16.51 -9.17 -15.19
CA ARG A 114 -16.69 -9.07 -13.73
C ARG A 114 -15.44 -8.51 -13.08
N ARG A 115 -15.57 -7.34 -12.46
CA ARG A 115 -14.58 -6.78 -11.53
C ARG A 115 -14.65 -7.50 -10.19
N MET A 116 -13.51 -7.92 -9.65
CA MET A 116 -13.44 -8.43 -8.28
C MET A 116 -13.49 -7.24 -7.30
N SER A 117 -14.32 -7.32 -6.26
CA SER A 117 -14.26 -6.41 -5.13
C SER A 117 -14.96 -6.99 -3.91
N TYR A 118 -14.54 -6.62 -2.71
CA TYR A 118 -15.03 -7.16 -1.45
C TYR A 118 -16.53 -6.93 -1.26
N LYS A 119 -17.00 -5.71 -1.59
CA LYS A 119 -18.43 -5.37 -1.54
C LYS A 119 -19.26 -6.18 -2.53
N ALA A 120 -18.68 -6.56 -3.67
CA ALA A 120 -19.36 -7.34 -4.70
C ALA A 120 -19.35 -8.86 -4.43
N LEU A 121 -18.72 -9.34 -3.36
CA LEU A 121 -18.68 -10.78 -3.01
C LEU A 121 -20.03 -11.39 -2.59
N GLY A 122 -21.12 -10.61 -2.58
CA GLY A 122 -22.48 -11.16 -2.58
C GLY A 122 -22.84 -11.89 -3.88
N ASP A 123 -22.12 -11.63 -4.98
CA ASP A 123 -22.23 -12.35 -6.23
C ASP A 123 -21.66 -13.77 -6.11
N LYS A 124 -22.47 -14.78 -6.41
CA LYS A 124 -22.10 -16.21 -6.26
C LYS A 124 -20.94 -16.63 -7.17
N VAL A 125 -20.78 -16.00 -8.33
CA VAL A 125 -19.67 -16.30 -9.25
C VAL A 125 -18.38 -15.74 -8.67
N ARG A 126 -18.38 -14.49 -8.22
CA ARG A 126 -17.21 -13.87 -7.55
C ARG A 126 -16.81 -14.65 -6.30
N LEU A 127 -17.78 -14.98 -5.45
CA LEU A 127 -17.51 -15.73 -4.22
C LEU A 127 -16.93 -17.12 -4.51
N ARG A 128 -17.39 -17.80 -5.57
CA ARG A 128 -16.82 -19.09 -5.98
C ARG A 128 -15.41 -18.97 -6.56
N ALA A 129 -15.14 -17.90 -7.30
CA ALA A 129 -13.82 -17.64 -7.89
C ALA A 129 -12.81 -17.08 -6.86
N LEU A 130 -13.27 -16.58 -5.71
CA LEU A 130 -12.45 -15.90 -4.72
C LEU A 130 -11.25 -16.74 -4.24
N PRO A 131 -11.37 -18.03 -3.87
CA PRO A 131 -10.20 -18.81 -3.46
C PRO A 131 -9.12 -18.85 -4.56
N ALA A 132 -9.50 -19.15 -5.81
CA ALA A 132 -8.57 -19.18 -6.93
C ALA A 132 -8.00 -17.78 -7.26
N TYR A 133 -8.78 -16.72 -7.05
CA TYR A 133 -8.30 -15.35 -7.17
C TYR A 133 -7.19 -15.04 -6.16
N LEU A 134 -7.40 -15.41 -4.90
CA LEU A 134 -6.44 -15.18 -3.82
C LEU A 134 -5.17 -16.02 -4.00
N GLU A 135 -5.28 -17.24 -4.52
CA GLU A 135 -4.14 -18.07 -4.95
C GLU A 135 -3.33 -17.41 -6.07
N VAL A 136 -3.99 -16.72 -7.01
CA VAL A 136 -3.32 -15.94 -8.06
C VAL A 136 -2.68 -14.69 -7.48
N ALA A 137 -3.34 -13.99 -6.55
CA ALA A 137 -2.79 -12.83 -5.84
C ALA A 137 -1.52 -13.20 -5.07
N ASP A 138 -1.47 -14.38 -4.44
CA ASP A 138 -0.29 -14.88 -3.72
C ASP A 138 0.94 -15.12 -4.61
N GLN A 139 0.77 -15.15 -5.93
CA GLN A 139 1.88 -15.26 -6.88
C GLN A 139 2.57 -13.93 -7.15
N LEU A 140 2.02 -12.80 -6.68
CA LEU A 140 2.66 -11.49 -6.74
C LEU A 140 3.92 -11.51 -5.87
N THR A 141 5.05 -11.09 -6.42
CA THR A 141 6.22 -10.80 -5.58
C THR A 141 6.13 -9.37 -5.07
N GLY A 142 5.97 -9.18 -3.77
CA GLY A 142 5.79 -7.84 -3.20
C GLY A 142 5.30 -7.84 -1.77
N LEU A 143 4.77 -6.68 -1.36
CA LEU A 143 4.23 -6.44 -0.02
C LEU A 143 2.79 -5.92 -0.13
N LEU A 144 1.86 -6.59 0.54
CA LEU A 144 0.55 -6.07 0.85
C LEU A 144 0.55 -5.61 2.32
N VAL A 145 0.42 -4.31 2.54
CA VAL A 145 0.34 -3.73 3.88
C VAL A 145 -1.02 -3.08 4.11
N SER A 146 -1.67 -3.39 5.22
CA SER A 146 -2.97 -2.84 5.60
C SER A 146 -2.87 -2.13 6.94
N PHE A 147 -3.38 -0.91 7.02
CA PHE A 147 -3.45 -0.10 8.23
C PHE A 147 -4.89 0.06 8.66
N ALA A 148 -5.24 -0.43 9.85
CA ALA A 148 -6.51 -0.13 10.49
C ALA A 148 -6.31 1.01 11.51
N VAL A 149 -6.70 2.21 11.14
CA VAL A 149 -6.55 3.42 11.94
C VAL A 149 -7.86 3.71 12.68
N ASP A 150 -7.81 3.74 14.02
CA ASP A 150 -8.98 4.09 14.82
C ASP A 150 -9.43 5.52 14.47
N LYS A 151 -10.70 5.69 14.09
CA LYS A 151 -11.24 6.99 13.71
C LYS A 151 -11.07 8.04 14.80
N ALA A 152 -11.08 7.63 16.07
CA ALA A 152 -10.83 8.52 17.20
C ALA A 152 -9.41 9.09 17.21
N GLY A 153 -8.42 8.38 16.63
CA GLY A 153 -7.02 8.79 16.52
C GLY A 153 -6.61 9.31 15.13
N SER A 154 -7.50 9.24 14.14
CA SER A 154 -7.21 9.60 12.74
C SER A 154 -6.65 11.02 12.55
N TYR A 155 -7.01 11.96 13.44
CA TYR A 155 -6.50 13.33 13.43
C TYR A 155 -4.98 13.44 13.61
N ARG A 156 -4.32 12.39 14.14
CA ARG A 156 -2.85 12.36 14.31
C ARG A 156 -2.10 12.07 13.01
N LEU A 157 -2.80 11.50 12.03
CA LEU A 157 -2.27 11.19 10.70
C LEU A 157 -3.02 11.99 9.64
N SER A 158 -3.72 13.06 10.00
CA SER A 158 -4.40 13.90 9.03
C SER A 158 -4.20 15.37 9.32
N GLU A 159 -4.30 16.17 8.27
CA GLU A 159 -4.20 17.61 8.37
C GLU A 159 -5.53 18.27 8.04
N GLU A 160 -5.73 19.46 8.61
CA GLU A 160 -6.84 20.32 8.22
C GLU A 160 -6.51 21.02 6.90
N TYR A 161 -7.54 21.21 6.08
CA TYR A 161 -7.37 21.86 4.78
C TYR A 161 -6.86 23.30 4.93
N GLN A 162 -5.83 23.62 4.15
CA GLN A 162 -5.32 24.97 3.97
C GLN A 162 -5.33 25.32 2.47
N ALA A 163 -5.83 26.51 2.13
CA ALA A 163 -5.89 26.95 0.73
C ALA A 163 -4.51 27.25 0.15
N GLU A 164 -3.62 27.79 0.98
CA GLU A 164 -2.23 28.08 0.64
C GLU A 164 -1.33 27.05 1.30
N THR A 165 -0.59 26.28 0.51
CA THR A 165 0.36 25.27 1.01
C THR A 165 1.77 25.53 0.47
N ALA A 166 2.76 24.85 1.04
CA ALA A 166 4.15 24.95 0.59
C ALA A 166 4.37 24.50 -0.88
N PHE A 167 3.44 23.75 -1.45
CA PHE A 167 3.48 23.24 -2.82
C PHE A 167 2.45 23.92 -3.75
N GLY A 168 1.99 25.11 -3.34
CA GLY A 168 1.12 25.99 -4.11
C GLY A 168 -0.35 25.90 -3.72
N PRO A 169 -1.19 26.80 -4.26
CA PRO A 169 -2.58 26.91 -3.86
C PRO A 169 -3.39 25.67 -4.25
N LEU A 170 -4.30 25.27 -3.36
CA LEU A 170 -5.26 24.20 -3.56
C LEU A 170 -6.66 24.77 -3.70
N SER A 171 -7.49 24.15 -4.56
CA SER A 171 -8.92 24.46 -4.57
C SER A 171 -9.62 23.85 -3.35
N PRO A 172 -10.79 24.38 -2.94
CA PRO A 172 -11.50 23.91 -1.75
C PRO A 172 -11.69 22.40 -1.71
N TRP A 173 -11.33 21.78 -0.59
CA TRP A 173 -11.58 20.37 -0.28
C TRP A 173 -12.64 20.26 0.82
N THR A 174 -13.41 19.16 0.81
CA THR A 174 -14.21 18.83 2.00
C THR A 174 -13.24 18.40 3.12
N PRO A 175 -13.52 18.73 4.40
CA PRO A 175 -12.63 18.33 5.50
C PRO A 175 -12.40 16.82 5.56
N ARG A 176 -13.43 16.03 5.25
CA ARG A 176 -13.34 14.57 5.21
C ARG A 176 -12.38 14.08 4.13
N ALA A 177 -12.54 14.53 2.88
CA ALA A 177 -11.71 14.08 1.77
C ALA A 177 -10.26 14.51 1.94
N PHE A 178 -10.01 15.73 2.43
CA PHE A 178 -8.65 16.21 2.67
C PHE A 178 -7.96 15.41 3.78
N ARG A 179 -8.62 15.22 4.93
CA ARG A 179 -8.07 14.38 6.02
C ARG A 179 -7.75 12.97 5.52
N LYS A 180 -8.67 12.33 4.78
CA LYS A 180 -8.43 11.02 4.17
C LYS A 180 -7.19 11.02 3.26
N LEU A 181 -7.08 11.99 2.34
CA LEU A 181 -5.93 12.13 1.44
C LEU A 181 -4.61 12.27 2.21
N THR A 182 -4.59 13.09 3.25
CA THR A 182 -3.37 13.31 4.06
C THR A 182 -2.97 12.06 4.83
N THR A 183 -3.92 11.32 5.42
CA THR A 183 -3.63 10.02 6.05
C THR A 183 -3.09 9.00 5.07
N ILE A 184 -3.69 8.92 3.89
CA ILE A 184 -3.19 8.07 2.81
C ILE A 184 -1.76 8.47 2.43
N GLY A 185 -1.47 9.76 2.32
CA GLY A 185 -0.15 10.30 2.01
C GLY A 185 0.91 9.92 3.03
N HIS A 186 0.64 10.14 4.33
CA HIS A 186 1.54 9.74 5.42
C HIS A 186 1.86 8.24 5.37
N LEU A 187 0.81 7.40 5.34
CA LEU A 187 0.98 5.94 5.38
C LEU A 187 1.71 5.41 4.13
N ALA A 188 1.34 5.89 2.95
CA ALA A 188 2.01 5.50 1.71
C ALA A 188 3.49 5.91 1.70
N ALA A 189 3.81 7.12 2.19
CA ALA A 189 5.18 7.60 2.23
C ALA A 189 6.04 6.81 3.23
N ILE A 190 5.50 6.45 4.40
CA ILE A 190 6.17 5.55 5.37
C ILE A 190 6.49 4.20 4.70
N VAL A 191 5.53 3.62 3.99
CA VAL A 191 5.70 2.31 3.32
C VAL A 191 6.76 2.39 2.22
N ILE A 192 6.65 3.40 1.35
CA ILE A 192 7.58 3.56 0.23
C ILE A 192 8.99 3.85 0.72
N GLU A 193 9.16 4.66 1.77
CA GLU A 193 10.49 4.90 2.33
C GLU A 193 11.15 3.61 2.80
N GLY A 194 10.42 2.78 3.54
CA GLY A 194 10.93 1.50 4.02
C GLY A 194 11.35 0.53 2.91
N LEU A 195 10.59 0.50 1.81
CA LEU A 195 10.76 -0.49 0.74
C LEU A 195 11.77 -0.08 -0.33
N ARG A 196 11.82 1.21 -0.69
CA ARG A 196 12.51 1.65 -1.90
C ARG A 196 14.04 1.55 -1.80
N ARG A 197 14.68 1.69 -2.95
CA ARG A 197 16.06 2.19 -3.09
C ARG A 197 16.05 3.60 -3.66
N ASP A 198 17.18 4.27 -3.60
CA ASP A 198 17.35 5.59 -4.21
C ASP A 198 17.23 5.55 -5.73
N GLY A 199 16.59 6.58 -6.29
CA GLY A 199 16.35 6.75 -7.73
C GLY A 199 15.19 5.93 -8.31
N GLN A 200 14.50 5.11 -7.51
CA GLN A 200 13.35 4.35 -8.02
C GLN A 200 12.17 5.25 -8.41
N ASN A 201 11.53 4.91 -9.53
CA ASN A 201 10.25 5.49 -9.91
C ASN A 201 9.11 4.84 -9.12
N LEU A 202 8.01 5.55 -8.95
CA LEU A 202 6.78 5.04 -8.37
C LEU A 202 5.61 5.30 -9.32
N ILE A 203 4.87 4.25 -9.65
CA ILE A 203 3.55 4.36 -10.28
C ILE A 203 2.53 3.88 -9.27
N TRP A 204 1.68 4.79 -8.82
CA TRP A 204 0.62 4.52 -7.86
C TRP A 204 -0.74 4.63 -8.53
N ILE A 205 -1.51 3.54 -8.48
CA ILE A 205 -2.90 3.49 -8.88
C ILE A 205 -3.81 3.30 -7.67
N THR A 206 -4.90 4.06 -7.60
CA THR A 206 -5.96 3.90 -6.59
C THR A 206 -7.33 3.81 -7.27
N ASP A 207 -8.37 3.39 -6.55
CA ASP A 207 -9.73 3.43 -7.10
C ASP A 207 -10.24 4.87 -7.27
N GLU A 208 -11.24 5.08 -8.11
CA GLU A 208 -11.88 6.38 -8.29
C GLU A 208 -12.79 6.72 -7.10
N ASP A 209 -12.26 7.48 -6.14
CA ASP A 209 -12.99 7.87 -4.94
C ASP A 209 -12.99 9.40 -4.69
N GLU A 210 -13.39 9.80 -3.48
CA GLU A 210 -13.46 11.19 -3.04
C GLU A 210 -12.10 11.93 -3.04
N ILE A 211 -10.96 11.23 -3.05
CA ILE A 211 -9.63 11.85 -3.15
C ILE A 211 -9.18 12.09 -4.59
N ALA A 212 -9.81 11.46 -5.57
CA ALA A 212 -9.51 11.59 -7.00
C ALA A 212 -10.77 11.80 -7.87
N ALA A 213 -11.82 12.43 -7.33
CA ALA A 213 -13.15 12.49 -7.94
C ALA A 213 -13.26 13.19 -9.31
N ASN A 214 -12.24 13.95 -9.72
CA ASN A 214 -12.14 14.58 -11.04
C ASN A 214 -10.68 14.96 -11.33
N LEU A 215 -10.38 15.32 -12.58
CA LEU A 215 -9.03 15.66 -13.03
C LEU A 215 -8.35 16.75 -12.16
N LYS A 216 -9.11 17.74 -11.71
CA LYS A 216 -8.56 18.82 -10.86
C LYS A 216 -8.15 18.28 -9.49
N LYS A 217 -9.04 17.52 -8.83
CA LYS A 217 -8.76 16.89 -7.53
C LYS A 217 -7.67 15.84 -7.61
N HIS A 218 -7.64 15.07 -8.70
CA HIS A 218 -6.56 14.14 -9.00
C HIS A 218 -5.20 14.85 -9.09
N THR A 219 -5.12 15.97 -9.83
CA THR A 219 -3.88 16.77 -9.94
C THR A 219 -3.44 17.35 -8.60
N GLU A 220 -4.38 17.86 -7.80
CA GLU A 220 -4.10 18.36 -6.45
C GLU A 220 -3.64 17.24 -5.51
N ALA A 221 -4.28 16.07 -5.57
CA ALA A 221 -3.87 14.90 -4.81
C ALA A 221 -2.44 14.48 -5.17
N THR A 222 -2.06 14.49 -6.46
CA THR A 222 -0.67 14.20 -6.88
C THR A 222 0.34 15.15 -6.20
N LYS A 223 0.02 16.45 -6.07
CA LYS A 223 0.90 17.41 -5.40
C LYS A 223 1.01 17.14 -3.90
N VAL A 224 -0.11 16.88 -3.23
CA VAL A 224 -0.16 16.56 -1.80
C VAL A 224 0.62 15.29 -1.50
N LEU A 225 0.43 14.23 -2.30
CA LEU A 225 1.16 12.98 -2.14
C LEU A 225 2.66 13.17 -2.42
N GLY A 226 3.02 13.93 -3.46
CA GLY A 226 4.40 14.31 -3.74
C GLY A 226 5.07 15.05 -2.58
N HIS A 227 4.33 15.92 -1.89
CA HIS A 227 4.80 16.59 -0.69
C HIS A 227 5.12 15.59 0.45
N TYR A 228 4.25 14.61 0.71
CA TYR A 228 4.53 13.59 1.73
C TYR A 228 5.71 12.70 1.38
N PHE A 229 5.86 12.30 0.11
CA PHE A 229 7.07 11.57 -0.30
C PHE A 229 8.33 12.42 -0.07
N ASN A 230 8.29 13.73 -0.35
CA ASN A 230 9.42 14.61 -0.06
C ASN A 230 9.67 14.83 1.45
N LEU A 231 8.64 14.67 2.28
CA LEU A 231 8.75 14.79 3.74
C LEU A 231 9.40 13.56 4.37
N TYR A 232 8.99 12.35 3.94
CA TYR A 232 9.43 11.10 4.56
C TYR A 232 10.60 10.44 3.85
N CYS A 233 10.73 10.57 2.53
CA CYS A 233 11.71 9.79 1.80
C CYS A 233 13.10 10.42 1.86
N THR A 234 14.09 9.70 2.41
CA THR A 234 15.46 10.17 2.55
C THR A 234 16.32 9.90 1.30
N GLY A 235 16.74 10.93 0.59
CA GLY A 235 17.51 10.77 -0.65
C GLY A 235 16.64 10.82 -1.91
N PRO A 236 17.24 10.62 -3.10
CA PRO A 236 16.56 10.95 -4.35
C PRO A 236 15.48 9.91 -4.69
N MET A 237 14.29 10.40 -5.01
CA MET A 237 13.24 9.63 -5.69
C MET A 237 13.32 9.85 -7.20
N GLY A 238 12.92 8.83 -7.97
CA GLY A 238 12.69 8.98 -9.41
C GLY A 238 11.36 9.70 -9.69
N HIS A 239 10.73 9.39 -10.81
CA HIS A 239 9.42 9.93 -11.15
C HIS A 239 8.32 9.28 -10.32
N ILE A 240 7.44 10.11 -9.75
CA ILE A 240 6.21 9.68 -9.10
C ILE A 240 5.05 9.96 -10.06
N ARG A 241 4.27 8.93 -10.36
CA ARG A 241 3.03 9.02 -11.14
C ARG A 241 1.89 8.53 -10.28
N PHE A 242 0.84 9.32 -10.20
CA PHE A 242 -0.40 8.97 -9.53
C PHE A 242 -1.50 8.87 -10.59
N GLY A 243 -2.28 7.78 -10.53
CA GLY A 243 -3.36 7.49 -11.45
C GLY A 243 -4.50 6.77 -10.74
N THR A 244 -5.58 6.53 -11.49
CA THR A 244 -6.74 5.79 -11.00
C THR A 244 -7.01 4.54 -11.83
N THR A 245 -7.87 3.66 -11.32
CA THR A 245 -8.39 2.48 -12.02
C THR A 245 -9.04 2.82 -13.36
N ALA A 246 -9.48 4.06 -13.60
CA ALA A 246 -9.90 4.53 -14.93
C ALA A 246 -8.81 4.48 -16.00
N SER A 247 -7.55 4.28 -15.62
CA SER A 247 -6.44 4.04 -16.55
C SER A 247 -6.42 2.61 -17.10
N ASP A 248 -7.33 1.74 -16.66
CA ASP A 248 -7.45 0.36 -17.14
C ASP A 248 -7.75 0.32 -18.65
N SER A 249 -7.18 -0.67 -19.34
CA SER A 249 -7.32 -0.81 -20.79
C SER A 249 -8.67 -1.39 -21.23
N GLY A 250 -9.53 -1.75 -20.26
CA GLY A 250 -10.80 -2.44 -20.46
C GLY A 250 -10.69 -3.95 -20.30
N ASP A 251 -9.48 -4.49 -20.20
CA ASP A 251 -9.25 -5.90 -19.91
C ASP A 251 -9.41 -6.22 -18.42
N LEU A 252 -9.50 -5.20 -17.55
CA LEU A 252 -9.59 -5.25 -16.09
C LEU A 252 -8.28 -5.63 -15.37
N TYR A 253 -7.12 -5.41 -15.99
CA TYR A 253 -5.83 -5.76 -15.39
C TYR A 253 -5.50 -4.92 -14.16
N ILE A 254 -5.64 -3.61 -14.29
CA ILE A 254 -5.44 -2.65 -13.20
C ILE A 254 -6.51 -2.85 -12.14
N GLU A 255 -7.74 -3.09 -12.56
CA GLU A 255 -8.89 -3.36 -11.67
C GLU A 255 -8.67 -4.61 -10.83
N ASP A 256 -8.15 -5.70 -11.41
CA ASP A 256 -7.81 -6.90 -10.63
C ASP A 256 -6.66 -6.61 -9.65
N LEU A 257 -5.60 -5.89 -10.05
CA LEU A 257 -4.54 -5.52 -9.11
C LEU A 257 -5.03 -4.63 -7.97
N ALA A 258 -5.94 -3.69 -8.24
CA ALA A 258 -6.58 -2.85 -7.23
C ALA A 258 -7.57 -3.62 -6.34
N ALA A 259 -8.14 -4.74 -6.81
CA ALA A 259 -9.00 -5.58 -6.00
C ALA A 259 -8.25 -6.30 -4.87
N VAL A 260 -6.93 -6.53 -4.99
CA VAL A 260 -6.12 -7.17 -3.94
C VAL A 260 -6.14 -6.35 -2.63
N PRO A 261 -5.76 -5.06 -2.61
CA PRO A 261 -5.90 -4.24 -1.42
C PRO A 261 -7.35 -4.00 -1.00
N ASP A 262 -8.34 -3.93 -1.91
CA ASP A 262 -9.76 -3.82 -1.54
C ASP A 262 -10.28 -5.04 -0.78
N LEU A 263 -9.90 -6.25 -1.19
CA LEU A 263 -10.24 -7.49 -0.47
C LEU A 263 -9.68 -7.47 0.95
N ALA A 264 -8.43 -7.06 1.13
CA ALA A 264 -7.81 -6.94 2.45
C ALA A 264 -8.47 -5.84 3.29
N ALA A 265 -8.65 -4.63 2.74
CA ALA A 265 -9.24 -3.50 3.44
C ALA A 265 -10.68 -3.79 3.87
N GLY A 266 -11.49 -4.33 2.95
CA GLY A 266 -12.88 -4.70 3.18
C GLY A 266 -13.01 -5.79 4.25
N CYS A 267 -12.19 -6.84 4.18
CA CYS A 267 -12.21 -7.92 5.15
C CYS A 267 -11.80 -7.45 6.55
N LEU A 268 -10.67 -6.76 6.67
CA LEU A 268 -10.21 -6.24 7.96
C LEU A 268 -11.22 -5.26 8.56
N ASN A 269 -11.86 -4.44 7.74
CA ASN A 269 -12.90 -3.52 8.22
C ASN A 269 -14.09 -4.27 8.83
N GLU A 270 -14.59 -5.31 8.14
CA GLU A 270 -15.71 -6.13 8.60
C GLU A 270 -15.36 -6.84 9.92
N LEU A 271 -14.22 -7.52 9.98
CA LEU A 271 -13.75 -8.25 11.17
C LEU A 271 -13.50 -7.33 12.37
N LEU A 272 -12.77 -6.23 12.18
CA LEU A 272 -12.43 -5.35 13.29
C LEU A 272 -13.66 -4.62 13.84
N THR A 273 -14.65 -4.34 12.98
CA THR A 273 -15.93 -3.76 13.43
C THR A 273 -16.74 -4.75 14.27
N GLU A 274 -16.74 -6.03 13.91
CA GLU A 274 -17.43 -7.08 14.67
C GLU A 274 -16.72 -7.42 15.99
N ILE A 275 -15.39 -7.42 16.02
CA ILE A 275 -14.57 -7.88 17.16
C ILE A 275 -14.30 -6.76 18.16
N PHE A 276 -14.20 -5.50 17.70
CA PHE A 276 -13.98 -4.33 18.55
C PHE A 276 -15.19 -3.38 18.56
N PRO A 277 -16.41 -3.85 18.85
CA PRO A 277 -17.60 -3.01 18.80
C PRO A 277 -17.57 -1.95 19.91
N HIS A 278 -16.82 -2.19 20.99
CA HIS A 278 -16.75 -1.27 22.12
C HIS A 278 -15.43 -0.47 22.14
N PRO A 279 -15.47 0.85 22.33
CA PRO A 279 -14.28 1.71 22.47
C PRO A 279 -13.29 1.29 23.58
N GLN A 280 -13.72 0.46 24.53
CA GLN A 280 -12.91 0.00 25.66
C GLN A 280 -12.21 -1.33 25.40
N SER A 281 -12.57 -2.04 24.33
CA SER A 281 -11.92 -3.30 23.97
C SER A 281 -10.44 -3.06 23.71
N SER A 282 -9.58 -3.77 24.44
CA SER A 282 -8.12 -3.70 24.28
C SER A 282 -7.72 -4.14 22.88
N SER A 283 -6.84 -3.39 22.23
CA SER A 283 -6.18 -3.81 20.99
C SER A 283 -5.53 -5.19 21.18
N VAL A 284 -5.86 -6.16 20.32
CA VAL A 284 -5.17 -7.46 20.29
C VAL A 284 -4.01 -7.40 19.30
N SER A 285 -2.87 -7.99 19.64
CA SER A 285 -1.75 -8.17 18.69
C SER A 285 -1.95 -9.38 17.76
N ARG A 286 -2.84 -10.30 18.16
CA ARG A 286 -3.15 -11.53 17.43
C ARG A 286 -4.67 -11.66 17.32
N LEU A 287 -5.15 -11.80 16.11
CA LEU A 287 -6.53 -12.07 15.79
C LEU A 287 -6.65 -13.53 15.37
N PHE A 288 -7.20 -14.35 16.28
CA PHE A 288 -7.53 -15.74 15.98
C PHE A 288 -8.97 -15.85 15.50
N ILE A 289 -9.13 -16.36 14.30
CA ILE A 289 -10.44 -16.67 13.71
C ILE A 289 -10.45 -18.17 13.41
N PRO A 290 -11.16 -18.99 14.20
CA PRO A 290 -11.19 -20.42 13.95
C PRO A 290 -11.87 -20.72 12.60
N PRO A 291 -11.42 -21.75 11.87
CA PRO A 291 -12.06 -22.17 10.63
C PRO A 291 -13.51 -22.55 10.91
N GLY A 292 -14.44 -21.97 10.14
CA GLY A 292 -15.87 -22.21 10.33
C GLY A 292 -16.49 -21.54 11.56
N ALA A 293 -15.83 -20.52 12.13
CA ALA A 293 -16.41 -19.70 13.19
C ALA A 293 -17.86 -19.26 12.85
N THR A 294 -18.79 -19.53 13.76
CA THR A 294 -20.18 -19.10 13.58
C THR A 294 -20.27 -17.58 13.67
N GLY A 295 -21.03 -16.96 12.78
CA GLY A 295 -21.24 -15.51 12.75
C GLY A 295 -20.30 -14.73 11.82
N ILE A 296 -19.20 -15.33 11.34
CA ILE A 296 -18.32 -14.69 10.36
C ILE A 296 -18.85 -14.98 8.94
N PRO A 297 -19.08 -13.95 8.11
CA PRO A 297 -19.50 -14.16 6.73
C PRO A 297 -18.49 -14.99 5.94
N VAL A 298 -18.97 -15.89 5.07
CA VAL A 298 -18.11 -16.82 4.29
C VAL A 298 -16.99 -16.08 3.55
N LYS A 299 -17.29 -14.93 2.92
CA LYS A 299 -16.31 -14.09 2.24
C LYS A 299 -15.19 -13.62 3.17
N ALA A 300 -15.52 -13.25 4.42
CA ALA A 300 -14.55 -12.80 5.40
C ALA A 300 -13.68 -13.97 5.86
N GLY A 301 -14.26 -15.15 6.09
CA GLY A 301 -13.50 -16.36 6.42
C GLY A 301 -12.44 -16.70 5.37
N VAL A 302 -12.80 -16.72 4.08
CA VAL A 302 -11.88 -17.01 2.98
C VAL A 302 -10.74 -15.98 2.88
N VAL A 303 -11.05 -14.69 2.97
CA VAL A 303 -10.02 -13.63 2.90
C VAL A 303 -9.15 -13.62 4.17
N THR A 304 -9.71 -13.93 5.34
CA THR A 304 -8.96 -14.06 6.60
C THR A 304 -7.92 -15.16 6.52
N GLU A 305 -8.31 -16.34 6.01
CA GLU A 305 -7.40 -17.46 5.81
C GLU A 305 -6.26 -17.10 4.86
N TRP A 306 -6.57 -16.40 3.77
CA TRP A 306 -5.57 -15.85 2.88
C TRP A 306 -4.66 -14.83 3.57
N LEU A 307 -5.19 -13.91 4.37
CA LEU A 307 -4.39 -12.92 5.13
C LEU A 307 -3.48 -13.58 6.18
N ALA A 308 -3.85 -14.74 6.70
CA ALA A 308 -3.03 -15.52 7.64
C ALA A 308 -1.86 -16.26 6.96
N GLY A 309 -1.95 -16.50 5.65
CA GLY A 309 -0.91 -17.20 4.89
C GLY A 309 0.39 -16.40 4.78
N SER A 310 1.50 -16.95 5.27
CA SER A 310 2.82 -16.29 5.33
C SER A 310 3.89 -16.89 4.40
N ALA A 311 3.64 -18.05 3.79
CA ALA A 311 4.62 -18.79 2.99
C ALA A 311 4.61 -18.46 1.49
N GLN A 312 4.16 -17.26 1.12
CA GLN A 312 3.90 -16.88 -0.27
C GLN A 312 4.82 -15.74 -0.73
N PRO A 313 5.07 -15.61 -2.05
CA PRO A 313 5.78 -14.46 -2.63
C PRO A 313 5.19 -13.10 -2.23
N LEU A 314 3.87 -13.02 -2.02
CA LEU A 314 3.20 -11.83 -1.53
C LEU A 314 3.24 -11.82 0.01
N LEU A 315 4.10 -10.98 0.57
CA LEU A 315 4.13 -10.76 2.02
C LEU A 315 2.95 -9.91 2.45
N LYS A 316 2.37 -10.23 3.61
CA LYS A 316 1.18 -9.55 4.14
C LYS A 316 1.46 -9.00 5.53
N VAL A 317 1.30 -7.70 5.69
CA VAL A 317 1.51 -6.98 6.95
C VAL A 317 0.24 -6.24 7.32
N ASN A 318 -0.28 -6.47 8.52
CA ASN A 318 -1.44 -5.72 9.01
C ASN A 318 -1.02 -4.96 10.27
N VAL A 319 -1.31 -3.66 10.31
CA VAL A 319 -0.96 -2.75 11.39
C VAL A 319 -2.24 -2.12 11.90
N VAL A 320 -2.39 -2.06 13.22
CA VAL A 320 -3.49 -1.38 13.90
C VAL A 320 -2.91 -0.16 14.62
N VAL A 321 -3.48 1.00 14.31
CA VAL A 321 -3.19 2.26 14.99
C VAL A 321 -4.38 2.58 15.88
N HIS A 322 -4.21 2.39 17.19
CA HIS A 322 -5.30 2.47 18.17
C HIS A 322 -5.09 3.65 19.10
N GLU A 323 -6.10 4.50 19.25
CA GLU A 323 -6.12 5.59 20.23
C GLU A 323 -6.73 5.12 21.54
N LYS A 324 -5.96 5.17 22.65
CA LYS A 324 -6.44 4.85 24.00
C LYS A 324 -5.99 5.93 24.98
N ALA A 325 -6.96 6.59 25.62
CA ALA A 325 -6.71 7.60 26.66
C ALA A 325 -5.74 8.73 26.22
N SER A 326 -5.91 9.24 25.00
CA SER A 326 -5.05 10.27 24.39
C SER A 326 -3.61 9.83 24.10
N LEU A 327 -3.34 8.52 24.16
CA LEU A 327 -2.11 7.90 23.67
C LEU A 327 -2.43 7.07 22.43
N CYS A 328 -1.59 7.17 21.41
CA CYS A 328 -1.66 6.31 20.26
C CYS A 328 -0.77 5.09 20.49
N SER A 329 -1.26 3.90 20.16
CA SER A 329 -0.45 2.68 20.14
C SER A 329 -0.48 2.08 18.76
N VAL A 330 0.69 1.68 18.27
CA VAL A 330 0.86 1.00 17.00
C VAL A 330 1.19 -0.45 17.29
N ARG A 331 0.47 -1.37 16.64
CA ARG A 331 0.69 -2.81 16.83
C ARG A 331 0.53 -3.53 15.51
N ARG A 332 1.33 -4.56 15.32
CA ARG A 332 1.10 -5.55 14.27
C ARG A 332 -0.11 -6.40 14.66
N LEU A 333 -1.01 -6.57 13.70
CA LEU A 333 -2.12 -7.50 13.78
C LEU A 333 -1.74 -8.77 13.02
N VAL A 334 -1.45 -9.83 13.75
CA VAL A 334 -1.23 -11.15 13.13
C VAL A 334 -2.58 -11.85 13.05
N VAL A 335 -3.00 -12.19 11.83
CA VAL A 335 -4.19 -13.02 11.61
C VAL A 335 -3.75 -14.47 11.65
N VAL A 336 -4.37 -15.27 12.51
CA VAL A 336 -4.08 -16.70 12.64
C VAL A 336 -5.37 -17.50 12.53
N THR A 337 -5.32 -18.61 11.81
CA THR A 337 -6.45 -19.53 11.62
C THR A 337 -6.23 -20.89 12.26
N ARG A 338 -5.03 -21.17 12.78
CA ARG A 338 -4.72 -22.43 13.47
C ARG A 338 -4.31 -22.15 14.91
N LEU A 339 -4.67 -23.06 15.81
CA LEU A 339 -4.48 -22.86 17.25
C LEU A 339 -2.99 -22.94 17.62
N GLU A 340 -2.22 -23.75 16.90
CA GLU A 340 -0.77 -23.88 17.05
C GLU A 340 0.02 -22.62 16.66
N ASP A 341 -0.60 -21.69 15.94
CA ASP A 341 0.02 -20.44 15.52
C ASP A 341 -0.19 -19.29 16.54
N LEU A 342 -1.01 -19.50 17.58
CA LEU A 342 -1.23 -18.55 18.68
C LEU A 342 -0.06 -18.50 19.66
#